data_AF-A0A0G1YKH0-F1
#
_entry.id   AF-A0A0G1YKH0-F1
#
_cell.length_a   1.000
_cell.length_b   1.000
_cell.length_c   1.000
_cell.angle_alpha   90.00
_cell.angle_beta   90.00
_cell.angle_gamma   90.00
#
_symmetry.space_group_name_H-M   'P 1'
#
loop_
_entity.id
_entity.type
_entity.pdbx_description
1 polymer ?
#
loop_
_entity_poly.entity_id
_entity_poly.type
_entity_poly.pdbx_seq_one_letter_code
_entity_poly.pdbx_strand_id
1 'polypeptide(L)' 'MKERESMNGMNILHLHPRNQEEAVFGRCLRAGEELKKTDVYDSTTGKWEPVPSALVGTKINGKPDATLIRPANSF' A
#
# COMPACT_ATOMS: atom_id res chain seq x y z
N MET A 1 -13.23 2.14 26.70
CA MET A 1 -12.76 2.59 25.38
C MET A 1 -11.35 2.04 25.14
N LYS A 2 -11.29 0.83 24.62
CA LYS A 2 -10.12 0.08 24.13
C LYS A 2 -10.76 -0.76 23.00
N GLU A 3 -10.31 -0.82 21.76
CA GLU A 3 -8.99 -0.66 21.20
C GLU A 3 -9.06 0.10 19.87
N ARG A 4 -8.28 1.18 19.72
CA ARG A 4 -7.77 1.57 18.40
C ARG A 4 -6.57 0.67 18.13
N GLU A 5 -6.79 -0.63 18.08
CA GLU A 5 -5.77 -1.57 17.66
C GLU A 5 -5.40 -1.22 16.23
N SER A 6 -4.10 -1.01 16.04
CA SER A 6 -3.55 -0.47 14.81
C SER A 6 -3.91 -1.39 13.62
N MET A 7 -4.91 -0.99 12.82
CA MET A 7 -5.26 -1.62 11.53
C MET A 7 -4.06 -1.71 10.56
N ASN A 8 -2.96 -1.03 10.89
CA ASN A 8 -1.72 -0.92 10.13
C ASN A 8 -0.97 -2.25 9.85
N GLY A 9 -1.52 -3.41 10.22
CA GLY A 9 -0.91 -4.73 9.96
C GLY A 9 -1.90 -5.77 9.43
N MET A 10 -3.19 -5.46 9.38
CA MET A 10 -4.21 -6.38 8.89
C MET A 10 -4.41 -6.18 7.39
N ASN A 11 -4.58 -7.28 6.67
CA ASN A 11 -5.00 -7.21 5.28
C ASN A 11 -6.49 -6.84 5.25
N ILE A 12 -6.81 -5.73 4.59
CA ILE A 12 -8.16 -5.23 4.39
C ILE A 12 -8.33 -4.86 2.90
N LEU A 13 -9.57 -4.65 2.47
CA LEU A 13 -9.85 -4.16 1.13
C LEU A 13 -9.61 -2.65 1.08
N HIS A 14 -8.72 -2.20 0.19
CA HIS A 14 -8.46 -0.80 -0.06
C HIS A 14 -9.02 -0.42 -1.42
N LEU A 15 -9.88 0.61 -1.45
CA LEU A 15 -10.45 1.14 -2.68
C LEU A 15 -9.57 2.26 -3.24
N HIS A 16 -9.48 2.32 -4.56
CA HIS A 16 -8.78 3.37 -5.26
C HIS A 16 -9.38 4.74 -4.89
N PRO A 17 -8.59 5.71 -4.40
CA PRO A 17 -9.12 6.97 -3.86
C PRO A 17 -9.80 7.85 -4.92
N ARG A 18 -9.38 7.74 -6.20
CA ARG A 18 -9.97 8.51 -7.31
C ARG A 18 -11.22 7.90 -7.96
N ASN A 19 -11.19 6.63 -8.35
CA ASN A 19 -12.30 6.00 -9.10
C ASN A 19 -13.24 5.13 -8.24
N GLN A 20 -12.82 4.70 -7.05
CA GLN A 20 -13.57 3.81 -6.15
C GLN A 20 -14.03 2.46 -6.74
N GLU A 21 -13.63 2.13 -7.97
CA GLU A 21 -13.99 0.89 -8.67
C GLU A 21 -12.89 -0.16 -8.59
N GLU A 22 -11.62 0.27 -8.54
CA GLU A 22 -10.49 -0.63 -8.37
C GLU A 22 -10.20 -0.88 -6.89
N ALA A 23 -9.88 -2.12 -6.54
CA ALA A 23 -9.61 -2.52 -5.17
C ALA A 23 -8.39 -3.43 -5.06
N VAL A 24 -7.64 -3.26 -3.97
CA VAL A 24 -6.50 -4.12 -3.61
C VAL A 24 -6.74 -4.66 -2.21
N PHE A 25 -6.73 -5.98 -2.07
CA PHE A 25 -6.74 -6.63 -0.75
C PHE A 25 -5.31 -6.76 -0.23
N GLY A 26 -5.01 -6.13 0.91
CA GLY A 26 -3.66 -6.09 1.44
C GLY A 26 -3.52 -5.11 2.60
N ARG A 27 -2.28 -4.73 2.91
CA ARG A 27 -1.99 -3.79 4.00
C ARG A 27 -1.21 -2.58 3.52
N CYS A 28 -1.49 -1.42 4.12
CA CYS A 28 -0.64 -0.25 3.92
C CYS A 28 0.77 -0.53 4.45
N LEU A 29 1.76 -0.05 3.71
CA LEU A 29 3.15 -0.08 4.15
C LEU A 29 3.43 1.05 5.15
N ARG A 30 4.36 0.80 6.07
CA ARG A 30 4.77 1.75 7.11
C ARG A 30 6.12 2.37 6.79
N ALA A 31 6.36 3.54 7.36
CA ALA A 31 7.69 4.15 7.36
C ALA A 31 8.74 3.16 7.89
N GLY A 32 9.87 3.08 7.20
CA GLY A 32 10.96 2.14 7.49
C GLY A 32 10.82 0.76 6.85
N GLU A 33 9.66 0.39 6.27
CA GLU A 33 9.54 -0.82 5.47
C GLU A 33 10.19 -0.65 4.09
N GLU A 34 10.78 -1.72 3.58
CA GLU A 34 11.33 -1.76 2.22
C GLU A 34 10.25 -2.03 1.20
N LEU A 35 10.33 -1.31 0.07
CA LEU A 35 9.49 -1.53 -1.09
C LEU A 35 9.86 -2.84 -1.79
N LYS A 36 8.85 -3.64 -2.13
CA LYS A 36 8.96 -4.88 -2.89
C LYS A 36 8.34 -4.70 -4.26
N LYS A 37 8.78 -5.52 -5.21
CA LYS A 37 8.25 -5.54 -6.59
C LYS A 37 6.73 -5.79 -6.66
N THR A 38 6.17 -6.49 -5.68
CA THR A 38 4.75 -6.80 -5.57
C THR A 38 3.92 -5.71 -4.90
N ASP A 39 4.57 -4.72 -4.28
CA ASP A 39 3.85 -3.62 -3.66
C ASP A 39 3.23 -2.76 -4.77
N VAL A 40 2.04 -2.23 -4.49
CA VAL A 40 1.28 -1.39 -5.41
C VAL A 40 1.10 0.00 -4.82
N TYR A 41 1.13 1.01 -5.67
CA TYR A 41 0.99 2.41 -5.28
C TYR A 41 0.05 3.14 -6.25
N ASP A 42 -0.67 4.14 -5.75
CA ASP A 42 -1.31 5.17 -6.57
C ASP A 42 -0.80 6.53 -6.08
N SER A 43 0.08 7.17 -6.85
CA SER A 43 0.55 8.52 -6.53
C SER A 43 -0.03 9.58 -7.47
N THR A 44 -0.34 9.24 -8.71
CA THR A 44 -0.56 10.26 -9.76
C THR A 44 -1.35 9.77 -10.95
N THR A 45 -1.34 8.48 -11.26
CA THR A 45 -1.88 7.89 -12.49
C THR A 45 -3.36 7.51 -12.41
N GLY A 46 -3.93 7.43 -11.20
CA GLY A 46 -5.33 7.05 -11.02
C GLY A 46 -5.59 5.58 -11.29
N LYS A 47 -4.56 4.75 -11.13
CA LYS A 47 -4.61 3.28 -11.14
C LYS A 47 -3.71 2.72 -10.05
N TRP A 48 -3.99 1.52 -9.58
CA TRP A 48 -3.04 0.78 -8.73
C TRP A 48 -1.94 0.16 -9.58
N GLU A 49 -0.72 0.69 -9.49
CA GLU A 49 0.42 0.22 -10.30
C GLU A 49 1.50 -0.45 -9.45
N PRO A 50 2.21 -1.47 -9.98
CA PRO A 50 3.37 -2.05 -9.28
C PRO A 50 4.46 -1.01 -9.07
N VAL A 51 5.11 -1.04 -7.91
CA VAL A 51 6.25 -0.16 -7.61
C VAL A 51 7.33 -0.27 -8.71
N PRO A 52 7.86 0.85 -9.23
CA PRO A 52 8.92 0.86 -10.23
C PRO A 52 10.14 0.09 -9.73
N SER A 53 10.79 -0.66 -10.63
CA SER A 53 11.97 -1.48 -10.29
C SER A 53 13.10 -0.67 -9.64
N ALA A 54 13.27 0.60 -10.03
CA ALA A 54 14.27 1.51 -9.48
C ALA A 54 14.04 1.85 -7.99
N LEU A 55 12.82 1.67 -7.48
CA LEU A 55 12.47 1.96 -6.08
C LEU A 55 12.44 0.71 -5.20
N VAL A 56 12.55 -0.50 -5.77
CA VAL A 56 12.57 -1.75 -5.01
C VAL A 56 13.80 -1.80 -4.09
N GLY A 57 13.59 -2.16 -2.83
CA GLY A 57 14.62 -2.17 -1.79
C GLY A 57 14.83 -0.83 -1.10
N THR A 58 14.22 0.26 -1.59
CA THR A 58 14.25 1.54 -0.87
C THR A 58 13.32 1.49 0.35
N LYS A 59 13.73 2.14 1.44
CA LYS A 59 12.90 2.29 2.64
C LYS A 59 11.94 3.44 2.47
N ILE A 60 10.70 3.24 2.93
CA ILE A 60 9.69 4.30 2.95
C ILE A 60 10.12 5.37 3.96
N ASN A 61 10.35 6.58 3.45
CA ASN A 61 10.65 7.74 4.25
C ASN A 61 9.36 8.53 4.52
N GLY A 62 8.98 8.68 5.78
CA GLY A 62 7.79 9.44 6.17
C GLY A 62 6.47 8.78 5.77
N LYS A 63 5.36 9.54 5.84
CA LYS A 63 4.06 9.11 5.35
C LYS A 63 4.06 9.37 3.85
N PRO A 64 4.05 8.35 2.98
CA PRO A 64 4.02 8.59 1.55
C PRO A 64 2.75 9.39 1.21
N ASP A 65 2.87 10.41 0.36
CA ASP A 65 1.72 11.15 -0.17
C ASP A 65 0.76 10.23 -0.96
N ALA A 66 1.27 9.07 -1.38
CA ALA A 66 0.58 7.99 -2.06
C ALA A 66 0.24 6.84 -1.10
N THR A 67 -0.91 6.18 -1.32
CA THR A 67 -1.23 4.95 -0.58
C THR A 67 -0.39 3.81 -1.15
N LEU A 68 0.58 3.33 -0.38
CA LEU A 68 1.43 2.19 -0.73
C LEU A 68 0.89 0.92 -0.05
N ILE A 69 0.50 -0.08 -0.82
CA ILE A 69 -0.14 -1.30 -0.34
C ILE A 69 0.72 -2.49 -0.71
N ARG A 70 0.93 -3.38 0.25
CA ARG A 70 1.41 -4.74 -0.01
C ARG A 70 0.20 -5.65 -0.17
N PRO A 71 -0.06 -6.17 -1.38
CA PRO A 71 -1.14 -7.12 -1.58
C PRO A 71 -0.95 -8.33 -0.67
N ALA A 72 -2.05 -8.86 -0.15
CA ALA A 72 -2.02 -10.18 0.44
C ALA A 72 -1.79 -11.18 -0.70
N ASN A 73 -0.75 -12.02 -0.62
CA ASN A 73 -0.65 -13.15 -1.53
C ASN A 73 -1.89 -14.02 -1.31
N SER A 74 -2.75 -14.13 -2.32
CA SER A 74 -3.79 -15.15 -2.36
C SER A 74 -3.09 -16.50 -2.45
N PHE A 75 -3.20 -17.31 -1.39
CA PHE A 75 -2.83 -18.72 -1.40
C PHE A 75 -3.77 -19.51 -2.32
#